data_AF-A0A034UXL7-F1
#
_entry.id   AF-A0A034UXL7-F1
#
_cell.length_a   1.000
_cell.length_b   1.000
_cell.length_c   1.000
_cell.angle_alpha   90.00
_cell.angle_beta   90.00
_cell.angle_gamma   90.00
#
_symmetry.space_group_name_H-M   'P 1'
#
loop_
_entity.id
_entity.type
_entity.pdbx_description
1 polymer ?
#
loop_
_entity_poly.entity_id
_entity_poly.type
_entity_poly.pdbx_seq_one_letter_code
_entity_poly.pdbx_strand_id
1 'polypeptide(L)'
;GTHLAVLIANRNFVPKPILYCWNFERNLLMEHNLKHNSNETNTNSCMPVNVYWDTDEPRLLAIEVKSMQQVQEPKQNHTKAGTNCNHSIESEIMVLFFSEKNKLNILETRSLVMAEQLINLCVP
;
A
#
# COMPACT_ATOMS: atom_id res chain seq x y z
N GLY A 1 -12.73 -12.95 12.63
CA GLY A 1 -13.07 -11.54 12.40
C GLY A 1 -14.28 -11.43 11.48
N THR A 2 -14.88 -10.23 11.39
CA THR A 2 -16.08 -9.94 10.56
C THR A 2 -15.77 -9.07 9.33
N HIS A 3 -14.48 -8.86 9.09
CA HIS A 3 -13.94 -8.03 8.02
C HIS A 3 -13.15 -8.89 7.03
N LEU A 4 -13.25 -8.53 5.76
CA LEU A 4 -12.49 -9.10 4.67
C LEU A 4 -11.73 -7.99 3.95
N ALA A 5 -10.42 -8.13 3.84
CA ALA A 5 -9.60 -7.27 2.99
C ALA A 5 -9.57 -7.86 1.57
N VAL A 6 -9.85 -7.02 0.57
CA VAL A 6 -9.99 -7.42 -0.83
C VAL A 6 -9.15 -6.49 -1.71
N LEU A 7 -8.40 -7.11 -2.63
CA LEU A 7 -7.69 -6.41 -3.69
C LEU A 7 -8.38 -6.71 -5.01
N ILE A 8 -8.79 -5.66 -5.72
CA ILE A 8 -9.56 -5.80 -6.96
C ILE A 8 -8.69 -5.36 -8.13
N ALA A 9 -8.45 -6.28 -9.05
CA ALA A 9 -7.84 -5.99 -10.34
C ALA A 9 -8.89 -5.48 -11.35
N ASN A 10 -8.44 -4.64 -12.27
CA ASN A 10 -9.26 -4.21 -13.41
C ASN A 10 -9.36 -5.34 -14.46
N ARG A 11 -10.05 -5.05 -15.57
CA ARG A 11 -10.26 -6.01 -16.69
C ARG A 11 -8.96 -6.49 -17.35
N ASN A 12 -7.87 -5.75 -17.18
CA ASN A 12 -6.55 -6.10 -17.70
C ASN A 12 -5.69 -6.79 -16.64
N PHE A 13 -6.30 -7.27 -15.55
CA PHE A 13 -5.61 -7.88 -14.39
C PHE A 13 -4.60 -6.94 -13.72
N VAL A 14 -4.76 -5.61 -13.93
CA VAL A 14 -3.93 -4.62 -13.24
C VAL A 14 -4.65 -4.22 -11.95
N PRO A 15 -4.04 -4.46 -10.80
CA PRO A 15 -4.57 -4.06 -9.50
C PRO A 15 -4.80 -2.56 -9.40
N LYS A 16 -5.83 -2.14 -8.66
CA LYS A 16 -5.99 -0.74 -8.26
C LYS A 16 -5.18 -0.47 -6.99
N PRO A 17 -4.66 0.77 -6.80
CA PRO A 17 -4.03 1.22 -5.56
C PRO A 17 -5.10 1.51 -4.47
N ILE A 18 -6.05 0.61 -4.31
CA ILE A 18 -7.18 0.74 -3.40
C ILE A 18 -7.27 -0.56 -2.62
N LEU A 19 -7.22 -0.45 -1.29
CA LEU A 19 -7.59 -1.52 -0.39
C LEU A 19 -9.11 -1.45 -0.18
N TYR A 20 -9.79 -2.55 -0.47
CA TYR A 20 -11.21 -2.69 -0.14
C TYR A 20 -11.33 -3.46 1.16
N CYS A 21 -12.20 -3.01 2.04
CA CYS A 21 -12.45 -3.68 3.31
C CYS A 21 -13.95 -3.88 3.49
N TRP A 22 -14.38 -5.13 3.42
CA TRP A 22 -15.78 -5.50 3.51
C TRP A 22 -16.11 -5.99 4.92
N ASN A 23 -17.00 -5.28 5.61
CA ASN A 23 -17.69 -5.82 6.78
C ASN A 23 -18.92 -6.59 6.28
N PHE A 24 -18.84 -7.92 6.32
CA PHE A 24 -19.89 -8.77 5.75
C PHE A 24 -21.14 -8.87 6.63
N GLU A 25 -21.02 -8.66 7.95
CA GLU A 25 -22.19 -8.64 8.84
C GLU A 25 -23.09 -7.43 8.59
N ARG A 26 -22.49 -6.28 8.30
CA ARG A 26 -23.19 -5.02 8.02
C ARG A 26 -23.41 -4.79 6.53
N ASN A 27 -22.91 -5.69 5.69
CA ASN A 27 -22.84 -5.55 4.25
C ASN A 27 -22.28 -4.18 3.80
N LEU A 28 -21.17 -3.76 4.43
CA LEU A 28 -20.57 -2.45 4.22
C LEU A 28 -19.18 -2.59 3.62
N LEU A 29 -19.00 -2.09 2.40
CA LEU A 29 -17.71 -2.03 1.72
C LEU A 29 -17.08 -0.65 1.95
N MET A 30 -15.90 -0.64 2.57
CA MET A 30 -15.06 0.53 2.73
C MET A 30 -13.93 0.51 1.71
N GLU A 31 -13.51 1.68 1.26
CA GLU A 31 -12.40 1.84 0.32
C GLU A 31 -11.34 2.73 0.94
N HIS A 32 -10.08 2.32 0.83
CA HIS A 32 -8.93 3.09 1.25
C HIS A 32 -7.95 3.25 0.09
N ASN A 33 -7.77 4.50 -0.35
CA ASN A 33 -6.86 4.83 -1.43
C ASN A 33 -5.42 4.91 -0.88
N LEU A 34 -4.53 4.11 -1.44
CA LEU A 34 -3.14 3.98 -1.00
C LEU A 34 -2.25 5.10 -1.56
N LYS A 35 -2.77 5.95 -2.44
CA LYS A 35 -2.06 7.12 -2.99
C LYS A 35 -2.19 8.36 -2.10
N HIS A 36 -1.98 8.23 -0.80
CA HIS A 36 -2.02 9.40 0.09
C HIS A 36 -0.60 9.86 0.44
N ASN A 37 -0.31 11.16 0.22
CA ASN A 37 0.94 11.89 0.50
C ASN A 37 2.07 11.98 -0.55
N SER A 38 1.84 11.78 -1.84
CA SER A 38 2.77 12.33 -2.84
C SER A 38 2.30 13.72 -3.28
N ASN A 39 2.81 14.77 -2.64
CA ASN A 39 2.81 16.15 -3.17
C ASN A 39 3.67 16.28 -4.45
N GLU A 40 4.19 15.18 -4.97
CA GLU A 40 5.03 15.14 -6.14
C GLU A 40 4.24 14.69 -7.35
N THR A 41 4.39 15.45 -8.42
CA THR A 41 3.91 15.27 -9.79
C THR A 41 4.39 13.99 -10.47
N ASN A 42 5.00 13.05 -9.73
CA ASN A 42 5.45 11.78 -10.24
C ASN A 42 4.32 10.76 -10.15
N THR A 43 4.07 10.09 -11.27
CA THR A 43 3.13 8.97 -11.41
C THR A 43 3.68 7.75 -10.69
N ASN A 44 3.79 7.82 -9.36
CA ASN A 44 4.20 6.68 -8.54
C ASN A 44 3.04 5.68 -8.56
N SER A 45 3.23 4.58 -9.28
CA SER A 45 2.33 3.44 -9.19
C SER A 45 2.64 2.71 -7.88
N CYS A 46 1.65 2.58 -7.01
CA CYS A 46 1.74 1.77 -5.81
C CYS A 46 0.75 0.59 -5.87
N MET A 47 1.10 -0.49 -5.17
CA MET A 47 0.35 -1.74 -5.19
C MET A 47 0.40 -2.41 -3.82
N PRO A 48 -0.74 -2.74 -3.20
CA PRO A 48 -0.76 -3.61 -2.03
C PRO A 48 -0.37 -5.03 -2.47
N VAL A 49 0.66 -5.60 -1.84
CA VAL A 49 1.20 -6.91 -2.20
C VAL A 49 0.95 -7.98 -1.13
N ASN A 50 0.90 -7.60 0.14
CA ASN A 50 0.59 -8.52 1.23
C ASN A 50 -0.40 -7.89 2.21
N VAL A 51 -1.18 -8.75 2.88
CA VAL A 51 -2.23 -8.38 3.83
C VAL A 51 -2.15 -9.29 5.03
N TYR A 52 -2.08 -8.71 6.22
CA TYR A 52 -1.87 -9.41 7.49
C TYR A 52 -2.91 -8.95 8.50
N TRP A 53 -3.73 -9.87 8.99
CA TRP A 53 -4.62 -9.62 10.11
C TRP A 53 -3.92 -10.00 11.41
N ASP A 54 -4.14 -9.21 12.45
CA ASP A 54 -3.77 -9.61 13.79
C ASP A 54 -4.69 -10.75 14.26
N THR A 55 -4.14 -11.71 14.99
CA THR A 55 -4.87 -12.90 15.46
C THR A 55 -5.70 -12.63 16.71
N ASP A 56 -5.29 -11.67 17.51
CA ASP A 56 -5.89 -11.34 18.81
C ASP A 56 -6.78 -10.10 18.72
N GLU A 57 -6.44 -9.14 17.85
CA GLU A 57 -7.22 -7.94 17.58
C GLU A 57 -7.77 -7.93 16.13
N PRO A 58 -9.00 -8.41 15.89
CA PRO A 58 -9.57 -8.55 14.54
C PRO A 58 -9.87 -7.21 13.83
N ARG A 59 -9.68 -6.08 14.50
CA ARG A 59 -9.75 -4.74 13.90
C ARG A 59 -8.39 -4.23 13.45
N LEU A 60 -7.30 -4.93 13.75
CA LEU A 60 -5.95 -4.53 13.35
C LEU A 60 -5.53 -5.29 12.10
N LEU A 61 -5.08 -4.53 11.11
CA LEU A 61 -4.64 -5.01 9.81
C LEU A 61 -3.33 -4.33 9.45
N ALA A 62 -2.38 -5.05 8.88
CA ALA A 62 -1.26 -4.45 8.17
C ALA A 62 -1.28 -4.84 6.70
N ILE A 63 -0.83 -3.93 5.87
CA ILE A 63 -0.63 -4.18 4.44
C ILE A 63 0.78 -3.79 4.06
N GLU A 64 1.39 -4.59 3.19
CA GLU A 64 2.62 -4.19 2.50
C GLU A 64 2.23 -3.54 1.18
N VAL A 65 2.73 -2.34 0.94
CA VAL A 65 2.56 -1.60 -0.30
C VAL A 65 3.91 -1.44 -0.96
N LYS A 66 3.99 -1.81 -2.25
CA LYS A 66 5.16 -1.54 -3.09
C LYS A 66 4.89 -0.40 -4.02
N SER A 67 5.80 0.56 -4.09
CA SER A 67 5.74 1.69 -5.01
C SER A 67 6.93 1.66 -5.96
N MET A 68 6.69 2.07 -7.21
CA MET A 68 7.76 2.26 -8.18
C MET A 68 8.04 3.76 -8.28
N GLN A 69 9.26 4.16 -7.96
CA GLN A 69 9.74 5.52 -8.18
C GLN A 69 10.56 5.58 -9.48
N GLN A 70 10.35 6.64 -10.23
CA GLN A 70 11.19 6.97 -11.37
C GLN A 70 12.27 7.94 -10.91
N VAL A 71 13.52 7.48 -10.82
CA VAL A 71 14.64 8.34 -10.47
C VAL A 71 14.98 9.18 -11.71
N GLN A 72 14.58 10.46 -11.70
CA GLN A 72 15.04 11.41 -12.71
C GLN A 72 16.47 11.80 -12.39
N GLU A 73 17.43 11.37 -13.21
CA GLU A 73 18.80 11.88 -13.13
C GLU A 73 18.83 13.38 -13.48
N PRO A 74 19.63 14.21 -12.77
CA PRO A 74 19.75 15.62 -13.10
C PRO A 74 20.34 15.78 -14.50
N LYS A 75 19.60 16.49 -15.37
CA LYS A 75 19.97 16.77 -16.76
C LYS A 75 21.37 17.40 -16.86
N GLN A 76 22.40 16.59 -17.10
CA GLN A 76 23.64 17.08 -17.68
C GLN A 76 23.51 16.99 -19.21
N ASN A 77 23.69 18.13 -19.86
CA ASN A 77 23.77 18.25 -21.31
C ASN A 77 24.83 17.28 -21.85
N HIS A 78 24.47 16.33 -22.73
CA HIS A 78 25.15 16.03 -23.99
C HIS A 78 24.55 14.77 -24.68
N THR A 79 24.24 14.93 -25.97
CA THR A 79 24.17 13.95 -27.09
C THR A 79 23.92 12.45 -26.84
N LYS A 80 22.76 11.98 -27.35
CA LYS A 80 22.43 10.64 -27.92
C LYS A 80 23.18 9.41 -27.38
N ALA A 81 22.54 8.64 -26.48
CA ALA A 81 22.25 7.19 -26.61
C ALA A 81 21.74 6.61 -25.27
N GLY A 82 20.60 5.90 -25.30
CA GLY A 82 20.15 5.01 -24.23
C GLY A 82 19.38 5.69 -23.07
N THR A 83 18.05 5.69 -23.15
CA THR A 83 17.17 5.98 -22.00
C THR A 83 17.25 4.82 -21.00
N ASN A 84 18.27 4.81 -20.14
CA ASN A 84 18.27 3.97 -18.96
C ASN A 84 17.35 4.62 -17.93
N CYS A 85 16.10 4.18 -17.89
CA CYS A 85 15.18 4.57 -16.84
C CYS A 85 15.52 3.78 -15.58
N ASN A 86 16.20 4.42 -14.63
CA ASN A 86 16.48 3.82 -13.34
C ASN A 86 15.18 3.83 -12.51
N HIS A 87 14.59 2.65 -12.35
CA HIS A 87 13.44 2.43 -11.47
C HIS A 87 13.91 1.86 -10.15
N SER A 88 13.46 2.45 -9.04
CA SER A 88 13.57 1.84 -7.71
C SER A 88 12.19 1.37 -7.25
N ILE A 89 12.17 0.23 -6.55
CA ILE A 89 10.98 -0.27 -5.88
C ILE A 89 11.17 -0.02 -4.39
N GLU A 90 10.26 0.73 -3.80
CA GLU A 90 10.17 0.92 -2.36
C GLU A 90 9.06 0.05 -1.81
N SER A 91 9.21 -0.36 -0.55
CA SER A 91 8.24 -1.17 0.15
C SER A 91 7.92 -0.52 1.49
N GLU A 92 6.65 -0.43 1.85
CA GLU A 92 6.19 0.13 3.11
C GLU A 92 5.14 -0.78 3.75
N ILE A 93 5.14 -0.87 5.08
CA ILE A 93 4.05 -1.46 5.85
C ILE A 93 3.15 -0.34 6.34
N MET A 94 1.88 -0.42 6.02
CA MET A 94 0.84 0.44 6.60
C MET A 94 0.05 -0.38 7.61
N VAL A 95 0.02 0.06 8.86
CA VAL A 95 -0.80 -0.51 9.93
C VAL A 95 -2.09 0.28 10.00
N LEU A 96 -3.22 -0.40 9.87
CA LEU A 96 -4.56 0.16 9.82
C LEU A 96 -5.45 -0.45 10.91
N PHE A 97 -6.38 0.36 11.40
CA PHE A 97 -7.32 -0.03 12.43
C PHE A 97 -8.76 0.30 12.02
N PHE A 98 -9.65 -0.68 12.18
CA PHE A 98 -11.08 -0.53 11.98
C PHE A 98 -11.72 0.11 13.20
N SER A 99 -12.10 1.38 13.07
CA SER A 99 -12.89 2.05 14.09
C SER A 99 -14.35 1.60 14.09
N GLU A 100 -15.00 1.76 15.24
CA GLU A 100 -16.43 1.47 15.43
C GLU A 100 -17.35 2.30 14.53
N LYS A 101 -16.84 3.40 13.98
CA LYS A 101 -17.54 4.27 13.01
C LYS A 101 -17.44 3.75 11.57
N ASN A 102 -16.99 2.50 11.37
CA ASN A 102 -16.71 1.92 10.05
C ASN A 102 -15.79 2.81 9.22
N LYS A 103 -14.71 3.25 9.84
CA LYS A 103 -13.62 3.96 9.16
C LYS A 103 -12.33 3.21 9.38
N LEU A 104 -11.55 3.10 8.31
CA LEU A 104 -10.21 2.56 8.33
C LEU A 104 -9.24 3.71 8.59
N ASN A 105 -8.59 3.67 9.77
CA ASN A 105 -7.61 4.68 10.16
C ASN A 105 -6.22 4.10 9.99
N ILE A 106 -5.28 4.89 9.46
CA ILE A 106 -3.87 4.53 9.47
C ILE A 106 -3.31 4.85 10.85
N LEU A 107 -2.73 3.86 11.53
CA LEU A 107 -2.04 4.03 12.80
C LEU A 107 -0.56 4.35 12.59
N GLU A 108 0.08 3.63 11.68
CA GLU A 108 1.52 3.73 11.41
C GLU A 108 1.81 3.42 9.95
N THR A 109 2.81 4.09 9.39
CA THR A 109 3.43 3.71 8.11
C THR A 109 4.93 3.58 8.33
N ARG A 110 5.52 2.47 7.88
CA ARG A 110 6.94 2.18 8.03
C ARG A 110 7.54 1.72 6.71
N SER A 111 8.52 2.47 6.21
CA SER A 111 9.33 2.03 5.07
C SER A 111 10.20 0.83 5.46
N LEU A 112 10.25 -0.18 4.59
CA LEU A 112 11.09 -1.35 4.73
C LEU A 112 12.40 -1.15 3.97
N VAL A 113 13.51 -1.42 4.65
CA VAL A 113 14.84 -1.48 4.04
C VAL A 113 15.04 -2.86 3.39
N MET A 114 16.07 -3.04 2.57
CA MET A 114 16.38 -4.32 1.96
C MET A 114 16.41 -5.46 2.98
N ALA A 115 15.69 -6.55 2.66
CA ALA A 115 15.53 -7.75 3.49
C ALA A 115 14.74 -7.59 4.79
N GLU A 116 14.14 -6.43 5.06
CA GLU A 116 13.13 -6.32 6.12
C GLU A 116 11.79 -6.90 5.66
N GLN A 117 11.09 -7.55 6.57
CA GLN A 117 9.74 -8.07 6.36
C GLN A 117 8.93 -7.92 7.65
N LEU A 118 7.62 -7.81 7.53
CA LEU A 118 6.73 -7.88 8.69
C LEU A 118 6.71 -9.33 9.22
N ILE A 119 7.07 -9.52 10.49
CA ILE A 119 7.10 -10.84 11.12
C ILE A 119 5.82 -11.11 11.92
N ASN A 120 5.36 -10.13 12.70
CA ASN A 120 4.13 -10.21 13.51
C ASN A 120 3.53 -8.83 13.70
N LEU A 121 2.23 -8.81 13.98
CA LEU A 121 1.53 -7.68 14.56
C LEU A 121 1.44 -7.93 16.08
N CYS A 122 1.83 -6.94 16.87
CA CYS A 122 1.72 -6.99 18.32
C CYS A 122 0.97 -5.75 18.77
N VAL A 123 -0.11 -5.94 19.54
CA VAL A 123 -0.78 -4.85 20.24
C VAL A 123 0.02 -4.54 21.52
N PRO A 124 0.42 -3.29 21.78
CA PRO A 124 1.02 -2.90 23.06
C PRO A 124 0.04 -2.95 24.23
#